data_AF-A0A016T9U9-F1
#
_entry.id   AF-A0A016T9U9-F1
#
_cell.length_a   1.000
_cell.length_b   1.000
_cell.length_c   1.000
_cell.angle_alpha   90.00
_cell.angle_beta   90.00
_cell.angle_gamma   90.00
#
_symmetry.space_group_name_H-M   'P 1'
#
loop_
_entity.id
_entity.type
_entity.pdbx_description
1 polymer ?
#
loop_
_entity_poly.entity_id
_entity_poly.type
_entity_poly.pdbx_seq_one_letter_code
_entity_poly.pdbx_strand_id
1 'polypeptide(L)'
;MAGIWWDLATGGVNHSIQGNGGEECMTYLPTWQRLCETALFVPLAVRTVLSTIPALDCSFASRPKNDSRYAVLTLYSLIFGAELAFKMISKTGIFLLNPCHITTAMQLVLLTMDANDRRACFLFRLNMYFMPGAFFALAFPILNTRTLPGEVFVYYAQHLAIILVPLYLMYLRG
;
A
#
# COMPACT_ATOMS: atom_id res chain seq x y z
N MET A 1 1.40 -30.61 7.49
CA MET A 1 0.33 -29.99 6.67
C MET A 1 0.39 -28.49 6.94
N ALA A 2 0.76 -27.69 5.95
CA ALA A 2 0.62 -26.24 6.08
C ALA A 2 -0.86 -25.93 6.31
N GLY A 3 -1.18 -25.07 7.28
CA GLY A 3 -2.56 -24.66 7.52
C GLY A 3 -3.16 -23.97 6.30
N ILE A 4 -4.49 -24.01 6.16
CA ILE A 4 -5.23 -23.38 5.05
C ILE A 4 -4.77 -21.93 4.81
N TRP A 5 -4.54 -21.18 5.89
CA TRP A 5 -4.05 -19.80 5.83
C TRP A 5 -2.64 -19.66 5.26
N TRP A 6 -1.75 -20.61 5.55
CA TRP A 6 -0.39 -20.61 5.05
C TRP A 6 -0.34 -20.96 3.56
N ASP A 7 -1.16 -21.94 3.14
CA ASP A 7 -1.34 -22.27 1.72
C ASP A 7 -1.91 -21.08 0.94
N LEU A 8 -2.87 -20.35 1.50
CA LEU A 8 -3.44 -19.16 0.85
C LEU A 8 -2.46 -17.99 0.77
N ALA A 9 -1.62 -17.82 1.79
CA ALA A 9 -0.63 -16.76 1.84
C ALA A 9 0.56 -17.03 0.92
N THR A 10 1.04 -18.28 0.85
CA THR A 10 2.34 -18.61 0.26
C THR A 10 2.33 -19.75 -0.75
N GLY A 11 1.25 -20.52 -0.85
CA GLY A 11 1.20 -21.77 -1.63
C GLY A 11 1.36 -21.59 -3.15
N GLY A 12 1.13 -20.38 -3.66
CA GLY A 12 1.36 -20.04 -5.08
C GLY A 12 2.60 -19.18 -5.33
N VAL A 13 3.44 -18.95 -4.31
CA VAL A 13 4.69 -18.18 -4.49
C VAL A 13 5.68 -19.02 -5.29
N ASN A 14 5.99 -18.56 -6.51
CA ASN A 14 6.96 -19.23 -7.36
C ASN A 14 8.40 -18.81 -6.98
N HIS A 15 9.16 -19.74 -6.39
CA HIS A 15 10.55 -19.54 -5.99
C HIS A 15 11.55 -19.59 -7.14
N SER A 16 11.16 -20.00 -8.36
CA SER A 16 12.06 -19.97 -9.53
C SER A 16 12.23 -18.57 -10.11
N ILE A 17 11.36 -17.63 -9.74
CA ILE A 17 11.45 -16.23 -10.15
C ILE A 17 12.35 -15.49 -9.16
N GLN A 18 13.47 -14.96 -9.65
CA GLN A 18 14.42 -14.20 -8.85
C GLN A 18 13.72 -13.03 -8.13
N GLY A 19 13.95 -12.91 -6.82
CA GLY A 19 13.37 -11.85 -5.99
C GLY A 19 11.90 -12.06 -5.58
N ASN A 20 11.23 -13.13 -6.04
CA ASN A 20 9.85 -13.43 -5.66
C ASN A 20 9.75 -14.22 -4.35
N GLY A 21 10.82 -14.90 -3.94
CA GLY A 21 10.93 -15.65 -2.69
C GLY A 21 12.05 -16.68 -2.72
N GLY A 22 12.11 -17.54 -1.71
CA GLY A 22 13.09 -18.62 -1.63
C GLY A 22 14.35 -18.25 -0.84
N GLU A 23 15.35 -19.14 -0.90
CA GLU A 23 16.56 -19.03 -0.09
C GLU A 23 17.39 -17.78 -0.43
N GLU A 24 17.43 -17.38 -1.71
CA GLU A 24 18.07 -16.14 -2.13
C GLU A 24 17.46 -14.91 -1.43
N CYS A 25 16.13 -14.83 -1.35
CA CYS A 25 15.46 -13.76 -0.61
C CYS A 25 15.75 -13.84 0.90
N MET A 26 15.76 -15.04 1.48
CA MET A 26 16.04 -15.22 2.90
C MET A 26 17.47 -14.86 3.29
N THR A 27 18.42 -15.05 2.38
CA THR A 27 19.86 -14.81 2.60
C THR A 27 20.34 -13.47 2.03
N TYR A 28 19.47 -12.71 1.36
CA TYR A 28 19.78 -11.40 0.75
C TYR A 28 20.47 -10.41 1.70
N LEU A 29 20.12 -10.42 2.99
CA LEU A 29 20.74 -9.58 4.01
C LEU A 29 21.13 -10.44 5.22
N PRO A 30 22.36 -10.27 5.79
CA PRO A 30 22.79 -11.05 6.92
C PRO A 30 21.97 -10.71 8.18
N THR A 31 21.71 -11.71 9.03
CA THR A 31 20.83 -11.58 10.20
C THR A 31 21.29 -10.49 11.16
N TRP A 32 22.60 -10.33 11.36
CA TRP A 32 23.13 -9.28 12.24
C TRP A 32 22.76 -7.88 11.72
N GLN A 33 22.86 -7.65 10.40
CA GLN A 33 22.53 -6.37 9.78
C GLN A 33 21.04 -6.10 9.90
N ARG A 34 20.19 -7.11 9.64
CA ARG A 34 18.73 -7.01 9.85
C ARG A 34 18.39 -6.59 11.27
N LEU A 35 19.02 -7.21 12.26
CA LEU A 35 18.80 -6.89 13.67
C LEU A 35 19.29 -5.49 14.02
N CYS A 36 20.48 -5.09 13.57
CA CYS A 36 21.04 -3.76 13.81
C CYS A 36 20.19 -2.65 13.15
N GLU A 37 19.83 -2.82 11.88
CA GLU A 37 19.00 -1.86 11.15
C GLU A 37 17.60 -1.76 11.79
N THR A 38 16.98 -2.89 12.15
CA THR A 38 15.68 -2.88 12.83
C THR A 38 15.77 -2.20 14.19
N ALA A 39 16.78 -2.52 14.99
CA ALA A 39 16.97 -1.94 16.32
C ALA A 39 17.28 -0.43 16.29
N LEU A 40 17.84 0.09 15.19
CA LEU A 40 18.12 1.51 15.03
C LEU A 40 16.95 2.27 14.38
N PHE A 41 16.47 1.81 13.22
CA PHE A 41 15.50 2.54 12.41
C PHE A 41 14.08 2.47 12.98
N VAL A 42 13.68 1.36 13.62
CA VAL A 42 12.33 1.27 14.19
C VAL A 42 12.13 2.26 15.34
N PRO A 43 13.02 2.36 16.35
CA PRO A 43 12.86 3.37 17.40
C PRO A 43 12.96 4.80 16.88
N LEU A 44 13.82 5.07 15.89
CA LEU A 44 13.91 6.38 15.25
C LEU A 44 12.59 6.73 14.54
N ALA A 45 12.02 5.81 13.74
CA ALA A 45 10.75 6.01 13.08
C ALA A 45 9.61 6.23 14.08
N VAL A 46 9.54 5.43 15.15
CA VAL A 46 8.55 5.59 16.22
C VAL A 46 8.70 6.95 16.90
N ARG A 47 9.93 7.36 17.25
CA ARG A 47 10.19 8.67 17.85
C ARG A 47 9.79 9.81 16.94
N THR A 48 10.09 9.72 15.64
CA THR A 48 9.70 10.73 14.64
C THR A 48 8.18 10.84 14.55
N VAL A 49 7.46 9.72 14.51
CA VAL A 49 5.99 9.70 14.51
C VAL A 49 5.42 10.31 15.79
N LEU A 50 5.89 9.87 16.96
CA LEU A 50 5.37 10.36 18.25
C LEU A 50 5.66 11.85 18.49
N SER A 51 6.79 12.37 17.98
CA SER A 51 7.13 13.80 18.10
C SER A 51 6.42 14.69 17.08
N THR A 52 6.07 14.18 15.89
CA THR A 52 5.36 14.95 14.87
C THR A 52 3.85 15.00 15.10
N ILE A 53 3.22 13.93 15.62
CA ILE A 53 1.78 13.87 15.93
C ILE A 53 1.24 15.09 16.73
N PRO A 54 1.88 15.53 17.83
CA PRO A 54 1.40 16.67 18.61
C PRO A 54 1.52 18.00 17.85
N ALA A 55 2.48 18.11 16.93
CA ALA A 55 2.75 19.30 16.12
C ALA A 55 1.94 19.34 14.79
N LEU A 56 1.11 18.33 14.54
CA LEU A 56 0.23 18.31 13.36
C LEU A 56 -0.85 19.38 13.49
N ASP A 57 -0.71 20.46 12.74
CA ASP A 57 -1.82 21.35 12.44
C ASP A 57 -2.78 20.62 11.48
N CYS A 58 -3.95 20.28 12.01
CA CYS A 58 -5.04 19.62 11.31
C CYS A 58 -6.26 20.54 11.20
N SER A 59 -6.06 21.87 11.24
CA SER A 59 -7.10 22.86 10.93
C SER A 59 -7.42 22.89 9.43
N PHE A 60 -7.92 21.77 8.90
CA PHE A 60 -8.40 21.74 7.53
C PHE A 60 -9.69 22.56 7.42
N ALA A 61 -9.75 23.39 6.38
CA ALA A 61 -10.98 24.06 6.00
C ALA A 61 -12.06 23.02 5.71
N SER A 62 -13.30 23.29 6.11
CA SER A 62 -14.42 22.36 5.94
C SER A 62 -14.50 21.87 4.49
N ARG A 63 -14.38 20.55 4.31
CA ARG A 63 -14.41 19.89 3.00
C ARG A 63 -15.77 20.13 2.33
N PRO A 64 -15.83 20.65 1.09
CA PRO A 64 -17.09 20.77 0.37
C PRO A 64 -17.66 19.37 0.09
N LYS A 65 -18.97 19.20 0.30
CA LYS A 65 -19.68 17.96 -0.01
C LYS A 65 -19.61 17.76 -1.53
N ASN A 66 -18.87 16.76 -1.99
CA ASN A 66 -18.67 16.52 -3.42
C ASN A 66 -19.00 15.06 -3.77
N ASP A 67 -20.00 14.88 -4.62
CA ASP A 67 -20.51 13.58 -5.04
C ASP A 67 -19.46 12.79 -5.87
N SER A 68 -18.50 13.47 -6.52
CA SER A 68 -17.43 12.82 -7.28
C SER A 68 -16.55 11.91 -6.41
N ARG A 69 -16.50 12.16 -5.09
CA ARG A 69 -15.77 11.32 -4.12
C ARG A 69 -16.29 9.89 -4.11
N TYR A 70 -17.60 9.71 -4.13
CA TYR A 70 -18.19 8.37 -4.11
C TYR A 70 -17.88 7.61 -5.40
N ALA A 71 -17.85 8.31 -6.54
CA ALA A 71 -17.43 7.71 -7.81
C ALA A 71 -15.96 7.24 -7.77
N VAL A 72 -15.05 8.09 -7.26
CA VAL A 72 -13.62 7.74 -7.09
C VAL A 72 -13.46 6.58 -6.11
N LEU A 73 -14.16 6.60 -4.97
CA LEU A 73 -14.14 5.54 -3.97
C LEU A 73 -14.63 4.20 -4.56
N THR A 74 -15.75 4.21 -5.28
CA THR A 74 -16.32 3.01 -5.91
C THR A 74 -15.35 2.44 -6.95
N LEU A 75 -14.85 3.27 -7.86
CA LEU A 75 -13.90 2.83 -8.89
C LEU A 75 -12.63 2.25 -8.26
N TYR A 76 -12.07 2.93 -7.26
CA TYR A 76 -10.84 2.48 -6.62
C TYR A 76 -11.04 1.20 -5.80
N SER A 77 -12.20 1.05 -5.14
CA SER A 77 -12.57 -0.18 -4.44
C SER A 77 -12.70 -1.37 -5.39
N LEU A 78 -13.22 -1.16 -6.61
CA LEU A 78 -13.30 -2.21 -7.62
C LEU A 78 -11.90 -2.64 -8.09
N ILE A 79 -10.99 -1.69 -8.33
CA ILE A 79 -9.59 -1.98 -8.70
C ILE A 79 -8.91 -2.79 -7.60
N PHE A 80 -9.02 -2.36 -6.34
CA PHE A 80 -8.40 -3.06 -5.22
C PHE A 80 -9.05 -4.43 -4.95
N GLY A 81 -10.37 -4.54 -5.09
CA GLY A 81 -11.09 -5.80 -4.98
C GLY A 81 -10.66 -6.82 -6.04
N ALA A 82 -10.42 -6.38 -7.28
CA ALA A 82 -9.87 -7.22 -8.33
C ALA A 82 -8.44 -7.70 -8.00
N GLU A 83 -7.56 -6.82 -7.52
CA GLU A 83 -6.21 -7.20 -7.09
C GLU A 83 -6.25 -8.21 -5.93
N LEU A 84 -7.10 -7.98 -4.92
CA LEU A 84 -7.32 -8.93 -3.83
C LEU A 84 -7.75 -10.30 -4.40
N ALA A 85 -8.75 -10.34 -5.27
CA ALA A 85 -9.21 -11.57 -5.87
C ALA A 85 -8.10 -12.32 -6.62
N PHE A 86 -7.31 -11.63 -7.45
CA PHE A 86 -6.18 -12.23 -8.15
C PHE A 86 -5.14 -12.82 -7.19
N LYS A 87 -4.82 -12.14 -6.08
CA LYS A 87 -3.88 -12.65 -5.07
C LYS A 87 -4.41 -13.85 -4.30
N MET A 88 -5.71 -13.88 -4.00
CA MET A 88 -6.33 -15.03 -3.35
C MET A 88 -6.42 -16.25 -4.29
N ILE A 89 -6.79 -16.04 -5.57
CA ILE A 89 -6.84 -17.09 -6.59
C ILE A 89 -5.44 -17.68 -6.81
N SER A 90 -4.44 -16.82 -6.91
CA SER A 90 -3.05 -17.22 -7.15
C SER A 90 -2.35 -17.71 -5.89
N LYS A 91 -3.01 -17.76 -4.73
CA LYS A 91 -2.42 -18.17 -3.44
C LYS A 91 -1.12 -17.43 -3.08
N THR A 92 -1.07 -16.14 -3.41
CA THR A 92 0.07 -15.26 -3.14
C THR A 92 -0.33 -14.13 -2.20
N GLY A 93 -1.18 -14.44 -1.22
CA GLY A 93 -1.73 -13.47 -0.27
C GLY A 93 -0.68 -12.72 0.54
N ILE A 94 0.53 -13.27 0.72
CA ILE A 94 1.65 -12.60 1.40
C ILE A 94 2.00 -11.26 0.76
N PHE A 95 1.84 -11.12 -0.56
CA PHE A 95 2.16 -9.88 -1.27
C PHE A 95 1.14 -8.77 -1.05
N LEU A 96 0.01 -9.02 -0.38
CA LEU A 96 -0.90 -7.94 0.06
C LEU A 96 -0.27 -7.05 1.14
N LEU A 97 0.81 -7.50 1.77
CA LEU A 97 1.60 -6.69 2.70
C LEU A 97 2.57 -5.74 2.00
N ASN A 98 2.68 -5.80 0.67
CA ASN A 98 3.51 -4.88 -0.08
C ASN A 98 3.00 -3.44 0.08
N PRO A 99 3.90 -2.45 0.06
CA PRO A 99 3.56 -1.06 0.38
C PRO A 99 2.46 -0.48 -0.52
N CYS A 100 2.34 -0.92 -1.78
CA CYS A 100 1.29 -0.43 -2.69
C CYS A 100 -0.12 -0.83 -2.25
N HIS A 101 -0.34 -2.07 -1.81
CA HIS A 101 -1.63 -2.55 -1.31
C HIS A 101 -2.00 -1.92 0.03
N ILE A 102 -1.01 -1.79 0.94
CA ILE A 102 -1.21 -1.08 2.21
C ILE A 102 -1.56 0.40 1.96
N THR A 103 -0.89 1.05 1.01
CA THR A 103 -1.21 2.44 0.61
C THR A 103 -2.60 2.55 0.01
N THR A 104 -2.99 1.59 -0.83
CA THR A 104 -4.34 1.53 -1.40
C THR A 104 -5.40 1.44 -0.30
N ALA A 105 -5.20 0.55 0.68
CA ALA A 105 -6.10 0.42 1.83
C ALA A 105 -6.18 1.71 2.66
N MET A 106 -5.03 2.35 2.95
CA MET A 106 -5.00 3.64 3.64
C MET A 106 -5.77 4.72 2.87
N GLN A 107 -5.62 4.79 1.55
CA GLN A 107 -6.29 5.77 0.71
C GLN A 107 -7.80 5.54 0.59
N LEU A 108 -8.25 4.28 0.54
CA LEU A 108 -9.68 3.96 0.61
C LEU A 108 -10.29 4.41 1.94
N VAL A 109 -9.58 4.22 3.05
CA VAL A 109 -9.98 4.74 4.37
C VAL A 109 -10.02 6.27 4.37
N LEU A 110 -9.02 6.94 3.80
CA LEU A 110 -9.03 8.42 3.67
C LEU A 110 -10.19 8.94 2.82
N LEU A 111 -10.58 8.20 1.78
CA LEU A 111 -11.74 8.48 0.96
C LEU A 111 -13.06 8.19 1.67
N THR A 112 -13.10 7.54 2.84
CA THR A 112 -14.33 7.33 3.63
C THR A 112 -14.38 8.22 4.88
N MET A 113 -13.24 8.66 5.39
CA MET A 113 -13.16 9.55 6.55
C MET A 113 -13.56 11.01 6.26
N ASP A 114 -14.01 11.71 7.29
CA ASP A 114 -14.21 13.16 7.24
C ASP A 114 -12.90 13.91 7.44
N ALA A 115 -12.74 15.02 6.71
CA ALA A 115 -11.51 15.84 6.74
C ALA A 115 -11.25 16.50 8.11
N ASN A 116 -12.29 16.64 8.94
CA ASN A 116 -12.18 17.21 10.28
C ASN A 116 -11.58 16.22 11.31
N ASP A 117 -11.38 14.94 10.96
CA ASP A 117 -10.77 13.97 11.88
C ASP A 117 -9.24 14.11 11.89
N ARG A 118 -8.66 14.27 13.08
CA ARG A 118 -7.21 14.27 13.31
C ARG A 118 -6.54 12.98 12.82
N ARG A 119 -7.28 11.86 12.78
CA ARG A 119 -6.80 10.59 12.22
C ARG A 119 -6.70 10.64 10.70
N ALA A 120 -7.62 11.31 10.01
CA ALA A 120 -7.55 11.50 8.56
C ALA A 120 -6.33 12.37 8.19
N CYS A 121 -6.08 13.44 8.95
CA CYS A 121 -4.88 14.26 8.85
C CYS A 121 -3.58 13.44 8.97
N PHE A 122 -3.48 12.62 10.02
CA PHE A 122 -2.33 11.74 10.25
C PHE A 122 -2.16 10.72 9.12
N LEU A 123 -3.23 10.02 8.75
CA LEU A 123 -3.21 9.02 7.68
C LEU A 123 -2.84 9.63 6.33
N PHE A 124 -3.32 10.84 6.04
CA PHE A 124 -2.98 11.53 4.80
C PHE A 124 -1.48 11.84 4.75
N ARG A 125 -0.89 12.35 5.82
CA ARG A 125 0.56 12.59 5.85
C ARG A 125 1.36 11.31 5.81
N LEU A 126 0.91 10.26 6.50
CA LEU A 126 1.55 8.95 6.46
C LEU A 126 1.54 8.38 5.03
N ASN A 127 0.42 8.47 4.30
CA ASN A 127 0.33 7.96 2.93
C ASN A 127 1.31 8.68 1.96
N MET A 128 1.61 9.97 2.20
CA MET A 128 2.60 10.70 1.39
C MET A 128 3.99 10.09 1.45
N TYR A 129 4.38 9.51 2.60
CA TYR A 129 5.68 8.83 2.73
C TYR A 129 5.75 7.52 1.93
N PHE A 130 4.63 6.85 1.68
CA PHE A 130 4.58 5.62 0.89
C PHE A 130 4.42 5.86 -0.61
N MET A 131 4.04 7.07 -1.03
CA MET A 131 3.78 7.42 -2.44
C MET A 131 4.98 7.18 -3.39
N PRO A 132 6.26 7.45 -3.00
CA PRO A 132 7.41 7.16 -3.86
C PRO A 132 7.48 5.69 -4.33
N GLY A 133 6.98 4.74 -3.54
CA GLY A 133 6.93 3.34 -3.92
C GLY A 133 6.09 3.08 -5.17
N ALA A 134 4.98 3.82 -5.36
CA ALA A 134 4.15 3.69 -6.55
C ALA A 134 4.83 4.24 -7.81
N PHE A 135 5.60 5.32 -7.69
CA PHE A 135 6.42 5.84 -8.79
C PHE A 135 7.47 4.82 -9.24
N PHE A 136 8.19 4.20 -8.30
CA PHE A 136 9.17 3.17 -8.64
C PHE A 136 8.53 1.95 -9.29
N ALA A 137 7.35 1.53 -8.84
CA ALA A 137 6.61 0.44 -9.47
C ALA A 137 6.20 0.77 -10.91
N LEU A 138 5.82 2.01 -11.22
CA LEU A 138 5.53 2.42 -12.60
C LEU A 138 6.79 2.53 -13.47
N ALA A 139 7.90 3.01 -12.90
CA ALA A 139 9.18 3.16 -13.61
C ALA A 139 9.87 1.81 -13.86
N PHE A 140 9.78 0.89 -12.91
CA PHE A 140 10.40 -0.44 -12.92
C PHE A 140 9.35 -1.52 -12.66
N PRO A 141 8.46 -1.78 -13.63
CA PRO A 141 7.31 -2.66 -13.41
C PRO A 141 7.72 -4.13 -13.32
N ILE A 142 7.25 -4.81 -12.27
CA ILE A 142 7.45 -6.24 -12.05
C ILE A 142 6.21 -6.99 -12.55
N LEU A 143 6.22 -7.39 -13.82
CA LEU A 143 5.10 -8.04 -14.50
C LEU A 143 5.29 -9.56 -14.70
N ASN A 144 6.49 -10.07 -14.48
CA ASN A 144 6.87 -11.48 -14.66
C ASN A 144 6.11 -12.46 -13.72
N THR A 145 5.52 -11.96 -12.64
CA THR A 145 4.70 -12.74 -11.70
C THR A 145 3.20 -12.67 -12.00
N ARG A 146 2.79 -11.93 -13.03
CA ARG A 146 1.38 -11.67 -13.39
C ARG A 146 0.98 -12.53 -14.58
N THR A 147 0.33 -13.66 -14.30
CA THR A 147 0.01 -14.69 -15.30
C THR A 147 -1.46 -14.72 -15.67
N LEU A 148 -2.35 -14.18 -14.82
CA LEU A 148 -3.78 -14.17 -15.08
C LEU A 148 -4.17 -13.01 -15.99
N PRO A 149 -5.16 -13.20 -16.89
CA PRO A 149 -5.62 -12.14 -17.77
C PRO A 149 -6.21 -10.99 -16.94
N GLY A 150 -5.69 -9.79 -17.16
CA GLY A 150 -6.13 -8.57 -16.47
C GLY A 150 -5.26 -8.14 -15.28
N GLU A 151 -4.37 -8.98 -14.77
CA GLU A 151 -3.48 -8.60 -13.66
C GLU A 151 -2.58 -7.42 -14.00
N VAL A 152 -2.06 -7.38 -15.24
CA VAL A 152 -1.22 -6.26 -15.71
C VAL A 152 -2.03 -4.97 -15.77
N PHE A 153 -3.28 -5.03 -16.22
CA PHE A 153 -4.17 -3.86 -16.24
C PHE A 153 -4.45 -3.36 -14.82
N VAL A 154 -4.85 -4.25 -13.92
CA VAL A 154 -5.14 -3.91 -12.51
C VAL A 154 -3.89 -3.37 -11.83
N TYR A 155 -2.71 -3.92 -12.12
CA TYR A 155 -1.43 -3.41 -11.64
C TYR A 155 -1.25 -1.93 -12.01
N TYR A 156 -1.33 -1.57 -13.29
CA TYR A 156 -1.16 -0.17 -13.70
C TYR A 156 -2.28 0.73 -13.17
N ALA A 157 -3.52 0.26 -13.21
CA ALA A 157 -4.68 1.00 -12.70
C ALA A 157 -4.52 1.34 -11.20
N GLN A 158 -4.09 0.35 -10.40
CA GLN A 158 -3.85 0.55 -8.98
C GLN A 158 -2.72 1.54 -8.73
N HIS A 159 -1.57 1.38 -9.40
CA HIS A 159 -0.42 2.26 -9.16
C HIS A 159 -0.67 3.70 -9.63
N LEU A 160 -1.41 3.89 -10.71
CA LEU A 160 -1.89 5.21 -11.12
C LEU A 160 -2.85 5.80 -10.10
N ALA A 161 -3.81 5.01 -9.60
CA ALA A 161 -4.74 5.47 -8.56
C ALA A 161 -4.03 5.88 -7.26
N ILE A 162 -2.96 5.18 -6.87
CA ILE A 162 -2.14 5.55 -5.70
C ILE A 162 -1.56 6.96 -5.82
N ILE A 163 -1.19 7.39 -7.03
CA ILE A 163 -0.65 8.73 -7.28
C ILE A 163 -1.78 9.75 -7.42
N LEU A 164 -2.88 9.42 -8.11
CA LEU A 164 -3.95 10.36 -8.41
C LEU A 164 -4.84 10.69 -7.20
N VAL A 165 -5.16 9.72 -6.35
CA VAL A 165 -6.04 9.92 -5.18
C VAL A 165 -5.52 11.02 -4.24
N PRO A 166 -4.25 11.06 -3.83
CA PRO A 166 -3.78 12.13 -2.95
C PRO A 166 -3.78 13.50 -3.63
N LEU A 167 -3.51 13.58 -4.94
CA LEU A 167 -3.66 14.81 -5.71
C LEU A 167 -5.12 15.30 -5.70
N TYR A 168 -6.07 14.39 -5.85
CA TYR A 168 -7.50 14.67 -5.75
C TYR A 168 -7.90 15.15 -4.34
N LEU A 169 -7.40 14.51 -3.28
CA LEU A 169 -7.65 14.94 -1.90
C LEU A 169 -7.08 16.35 -1.64
N MET A 170 -5.88 16.66 -2.15
CA MET A 170 -5.29 18.00 -2.06
C MET A 170 -6.08 19.05 -2.84
N TYR A 171 -6.58 18.70 -4.03
CA TYR A 171 -7.45 19.58 -4.82
C TYR A 171 -8.73 19.96 -4.06
N LEU A 172 -9.28 19.03 -3.28
CA LEU A 172 -10.44 19.29 -2.41
C LEU A 172 -10.11 20.11 -1.15
N ARG A 173 -8.85 20.55 -0.97
CA ARG A 173 -8.34 21.29 0.21
C ARG A 173 -8.45 20.52 1.52
N GLY A 174 -8.36 19.20 1.46
CA GLY A 174 -8.47 18.29 2.60
C GLY A 174 -9.41 17.17 2.28
#